data_AF-A0A2D9RIF3-F1
#
_entry.id   AF-A0A2D9RIF3-F1
#
_cell.length_a   1.000
_cell.length_b   1.000
_cell.length_c   1.000
_cell.angle_alpha   90.00
_cell.angle_beta   90.00
_cell.angle_gamma   90.00
#
_symmetry.space_group_name_H-M   'P 1'
#
loop_
_entity.id
_entity.type
_entity.pdbx_description
1 polymer ?
#
loop_
_entity_poly.entity_id
_entity_poly.type
_entity_poly.pdbx_seq_one_letter_code
_entity_poly.pdbx_strand_id
1 'polypeptide(L)'
;MITLDNAVTSNSAGADKQEMKAGQFAEYNSQLDYPEIKGMRIAKFLGRASAKGEKAESKYCYVPTRHISADSVADNIEQLMPHIISWLQGVEDEDIKKELKQGALSYFTEKLDMAYVISLLNAKATSGRLSGEQVEKWFASDVKPVVIEAFIGKLGYDASALEVGQTLKLEGIAKAYCNKFKSLASPKVVIPDDEKEALLKVISLISESEVSLKIKTRLENTVKETETLEFL
;
A
#
# COMPACT_ATOMS: atom_id res chain seq x y z
N MET A 1 -31.74 19.48 -55.91
CA MET A 1 -30.40 20.08 -56.02
C MET A 1 -30.29 21.09 -54.89
N ILE A 2 -29.75 20.67 -53.73
CA ILE A 2 -29.48 21.55 -52.59
C ILE A 2 -28.00 21.30 -52.27
N THR A 3 -27.20 22.34 -52.47
CA THR A 3 -25.76 22.38 -52.22
C THR A 3 -25.55 22.61 -50.73
N LEU A 4 -24.84 21.70 -50.07
CA LEU A 4 -24.31 21.87 -48.71
C LEU A 4 -22.90 22.43 -48.83
N ASP A 5 -22.74 23.73 -48.54
CA ASP A 5 -21.43 24.34 -48.35
C ASP A 5 -20.92 24.05 -46.94
N ASN A 6 -19.75 23.41 -46.91
CA ASN A 6 -18.95 23.16 -45.73
C ASN A 6 -18.38 24.47 -45.18
N ALA A 7 -18.71 24.79 -43.94
CA ALA A 7 -17.90 25.68 -43.10
C ALA A 7 -17.51 24.90 -41.83
N VAL A 8 -16.41 24.17 -41.91
CA VAL A 8 -15.69 23.66 -40.73
C VAL A 8 -14.88 24.83 -40.19
N THR A 9 -15.43 25.50 -39.18
CA THR A 9 -14.71 26.50 -38.39
C THR A 9 -13.68 25.77 -37.51
N SER A 10 -12.41 25.94 -37.86
CA SER A 10 -11.27 25.56 -37.03
C SER A 10 -11.28 26.35 -35.71
N ASN A 11 -11.72 25.71 -34.62
CA ASN A 11 -11.49 26.21 -33.27
C ASN A 11 -10.17 25.68 -32.74
N SER A 12 -9.08 26.39 -33.05
CA SER A 12 -7.80 26.27 -32.35
C SER A 12 -7.38 27.64 -31.83
N ALA A 13 -7.54 27.88 -30.53
CA ALA A 13 -6.67 28.74 -29.71
C ALA A 13 -7.34 29.04 -28.38
N GLY A 14 -6.86 28.39 -27.32
CA GLY A 14 -7.26 28.68 -25.95
C GLY A 14 -6.68 27.68 -24.95
N ALA A 15 -5.46 27.19 -25.19
CA ALA A 15 -4.75 26.47 -24.15
C ALA A 15 -4.31 27.49 -23.10
N ASP A 16 -5.10 27.60 -22.04
CA ASP A 16 -4.71 28.26 -20.80
C ASP A 16 -3.32 27.73 -20.39
N LYS A 17 -2.28 28.55 -20.58
CA LYS A 17 -0.96 28.30 -20.02
C LYS A 17 -1.02 28.56 -18.52
N GLN A 18 -1.64 27.64 -17.77
CA GLN A 18 -1.48 27.62 -16.32
C GLN A 18 -0.03 27.23 -16.01
N GLU A 19 0.74 28.20 -15.53
CA GLU A 19 2.13 28.00 -15.10
C GLU A 19 2.22 26.93 -14.01
N MET A 20 3.04 25.90 -14.27
CA MET A 20 3.36 24.86 -13.31
C MET A 20 4.18 25.46 -12.16
N LYS A 21 3.56 25.65 -11.00
CA LYS A 21 4.29 26.11 -9.80
C LYS A 21 4.95 24.94 -9.09
N ALA A 22 6.28 24.95 -9.02
CA ALA A 22 7.06 24.04 -8.18
C ALA A 22 7.15 24.59 -6.75
N GLY A 23 7.09 23.71 -5.74
CA GLY A 23 7.21 24.06 -4.33
C GLY A 23 8.17 23.16 -3.55
N GLN A 24 8.58 23.61 -2.36
CA GLN A 24 9.43 22.89 -1.41
C GLN A 24 8.64 22.52 -0.13
N PHE A 25 9.09 21.48 0.58
CA PHE A 25 8.52 21.07 1.88
C PHE A 25 9.51 21.36 3.02
N ALA A 26 9.00 21.76 4.19
CA ALA A 26 9.81 21.91 5.42
C ALA A 26 10.09 20.56 6.12
N GLU A 27 9.16 19.60 6.07
CA GLU A 27 9.32 18.28 6.67
C GLU A 27 8.72 17.18 5.80
N TYR A 28 9.32 15.99 5.89
CA TYR A 28 8.90 14.78 5.20
C TYR A 28 7.52 14.34 5.73
N ASN A 29 6.47 14.45 4.91
CA ASN A 29 5.17 13.83 5.20
C ASN A 29 4.68 13.02 3.99
N SER A 30 4.76 11.69 4.13
CA SER A 30 4.29 10.74 3.11
C SER A 30 2.76 10.71 2.96
N GLN A 31 2.03 11.27 3.93
CA GLN A 31 0.58 11.27 4.06
C GLN A 31 -0.11 12.59 3.73
N LEU A 32 0.56 13.53 3.06
CA LEU A 32 -0.18 14.66 2.52
C LEU A 32 -1.08 14.17 1.39
N ASP A 33 -2.30 13.80 1.78
CA ASP A 33 -3.45 13.56 0.92
C ASP A 33 -3.91 14.92 0.43
N TYR A 34 -3.54 15.24 -0.80
CA TYR A 34 -3.98 16.46 -1.45
C TYR A 34 -4.97 16.03 -2.51
N PRO A 35 -6.29 16.20 -2.26
CA PRO A 35 -7.29 15.88 -3.27
C PRO A 35 -6.97 16.66 -4.54
N GLU A 36 -7.41 16.15 -5.68
CA GLU A 36 -7.29 16.85 -6.95
C GLU A 36 -7.85 18.28 -6.81
N ILE A 37 -6.97 19.28 -6.72
CA ILE A 37 -7.39 20.65 -6.52
C ILE A 37 -7.67 21.21 -7.91
N LYS A 38 -8.95 21.30 -8.28
CA LYS A 38 -9.40 21.94 -9.53
C LYS A 38 -8.81 21.32 -10.81
N GLY A 39 -8.72 20.00 -10.90
CA GLY A 39 -8.22 19.33 -12.11
C GLY A 39 -6.69 19.24 -12.19
N MET A 40 -6.01 19.24 -11.04
CA MET A 40 -4.56 19.08 -10.94
C MET A 40 -4.20 18.02 -9.89
N ARG A 41 -3.31 17.10 -10.25
CA ARG A 41 -2.67 16.15 -9.33
C ARG A 41 -1.30 16.66 -8.91
N ILE A 42 -0.78 16.19 -7.78
CA ILE A 42 0.57 16.55 -7.32
C ILE A 42 1.55 15.42 -7.64
N ALA A 43 2.61 15.71 -8.38
CA ALA A 43 3.75 14.83 -8.54
C ALA A 43 4.84 15.19 -7.52
N LYS A 44 5.29 14.20 -6.75
CA LYS A 44 6.23 14.39 -5.63
C LYS A 44 7.62 13.84 -5.99
N PHE A 45 8.65 14.58 -5.64
CA PHE A 45 10.04 14.13 -5.61
C PHE A 45 10.47 14.02 -4.16
N LEU A 46 10.72 12.79 -3.70
CA LEU A 46 11.22 12.52 -2.35
C LEU A 46 12.73 12.35 -2.42
N GLY A 47 13.46 13.37 -2.00
CA GLY A 47 14.91 13.33 -1.95
C GLY A 47 15.39 12.27 -0.95
N ARG A 48 16.14 11.28 -1.44
CA ARG A 48 16.80 10.27 -0.59
C ARG A 48 18.14 10.81 -0.11
N ALA A 49 18.55 10.38 1.07
CA ALA A 49 19.91 10.65 1.56
C ALA A 49 20.92 9.93 0.67
N SER A 50 21.96 10.65 0.25
CA SER A 50 23.10 10.06 -0.45
C SER A 50 23.92 9.20 0.52
N ALA A 51 24.76 8.31 -0.01
CA ALA A 51 25.70 7.53 0.80
C ALA A 51 26.67 8.42 1.63
N LYS A 52 26.80 9.70 1.27
CA LYS A 52 27.61 10.70 1.98
C LYS A 52 26.82 11.49 3.04
N GLY A 53 25.55 11.14 3.28
CA GLY A 53 24.70 11.77 4.30
C GLY A 53 23.95 13.02 3.86
N GLU A 54 24.23 13.53 2.65
CA GLU A 54 23.51 14.69 2.10
C GLU A 54 22.09 14.29 1.69
N LYS A 55 21.09 14.90 2.33
CA LYS A 55 19.67 14.67 2.00
C LYS A 55 19.22 15.69 0.96
N ALA A 56 18.89 15.21 -0.25
CA ALA A 56 18.27 16.06 -1.25
C ALA A 56 16.91 16.57 -0.74
N GLU A 57 16.60 17.83 -1.04
CA GLU A 57 15.31 18.42 -0.67
C GLU A 57 14.17 17.71 -1.39
N SER A 58 13.08 17.48 -0.65
CA SER A 58 11.85 16.96 -1.24
C SER A 58 11.07 18.11 -1.92
N LYS A 59 10.61 17.87 -3.14
CA LYS A 59 9.94 18.86 -4.00
C LYS A 59 8.62 18.32 -4.51
N TYR A 60 7.76 19.20 -5.00
CA TYR A 60 6.54 18.80 -5.71
C TYR A 60 6.20 19.75 -6.85
N CYS A 61 5.40 19.27 -7.80
CA CYS A 61 4.77 20.08 -8.84
C CYS A 61 3.30 19.71 -9.02
N TYR A 62 2.49 20.71 -9.38
CA TYR A 62 1.13 20.50 -9.83
C TYR A 62 1.13 20.09 -11.31
N VAL A 63 0.42 19.01 -11.61
CA VAL A 63 0.27 18.44 -12.95
C VAL A 63 -1.22 18.46 -13.29
N PRO A 64 -1.65 19.21 -14.32
CA PRO A 64 -3.04 19.18 -14.79
C PRO A 64 -3.48 17.74 -15.11
N THR A 65 -4.68 17.32 -14.77
CA THR A 65 -5.18 15.96 -15.05
C THR A 65 -5.87 15.86 -16.41
N ARG A 66 -6.32 16.99 -16.97
CA ARG A 66 -7.09 17.07 -18.24
C ARG A 66 -6.45 16.41 -19.46
N HIS A 67 -5.12 16.24 -19.47
CA HIS A 67 -4.42 15.60 -20.58
C HIS A 67 -4.56 14.07 -20.61
N ILE A 68 -5.03 13.45 -19.51
CA ILE A 68 -5.35 12.02 -19.41
C ILE A 68 -6.77 11.92 -18.86
N SER A 69 -7.75 11.84 -19.75
CA SER A 69 -9.16 11.57 -19.48
C SER A 69 -9.59 10.22 -20.07
N ALA A 70 -10.74 9.69 -19.61
CA ALA A 70 -11.32 8.47 -20.17
C ALA A 70 -11.54 8.59 -21.69
N ASP A 71 -12.04 9.73 -22.15
CA ASP A 71 -12.25 10.00 -23.57
C ASP A 71 -10.92 10.01 -24.33
N SER A 72 -9.89 10.71 -23.82
CA SER A 72 -8.57 10.74 -24.48
C SER A 72 -7.91 9.35 -24.55
N VAL A 73 -8.18 8.48 -23.57
CA VAL A 73 -7.68 7.11 -23.55
C VAL A 73 -8.45 6.26 -24.54
N ALA A 74 -9.78 6.41 -24.60
CA ALA A 74 -10.63 5.72 -25.56
C ALA A 74 -10.23 6.07 -27.00
N ASP A 75 -9.97 7.35 -27.29
CA ASP A 75 -9.54 7.84 -28.60
C ASP A 75 -8.19 7.28 -29.05
N ASN A 76 -7.33 6.89 -28.11
CA ASN A 76 -5.99 6.37 -28.38
C ASN A 76 -5.83 4.87 -28.03
N ILE A 77 -6.94 4.17 -27.77
CA ILE A 77 -6.89 2.83 -27.18
C ILE A 77 -6.17 1.82 -28.07
N GLU A 78 -6.29 1.95 -29.40
CA GLU A 78 -5.61 1.07 -30.36
C GLU A 78 -4.09 1.19 -30.27
N GLN A 79 -3.58 2.41 -30.10
CA GLN A 79 -2.14 2.67 -29.95
C GLN A 79 -1.63 2.29 -28.56
N LEU A 80 -2.48 2.42 -27.54
CA LEU A 80 -2.17 2.01 -26.17
C LEU A 80 -2.23 0.49 -25.96
N MET A 81 -2.96 -0.23 -26.82
CA MET A 81 -3.25 -1.65 -26.66
C MET A 81 -2.01 -2.52 -26.45
N PRO A 82 -0.92 -2.40 -27.24
CA PRO A 82 0.28 -3.21 -27.02
C PRO A 82 0.92 -2.97 -25.64
N HIS A 83 0.87 -1.73 -25.15
CA HIS A 83 1.40 -1.36 -23.82
C HIS A 83 0.52 -1.89 -22.69
N ILE A 84 -0.81 -1.83 -22.86
CA ILE A 84 -1.77 -2.39 -21.92
C ILE A 84 -1.58 -3.90 -21.83
N ILE A 85 -1.48 -4.60 -22.96
CA ILE A 85 -1.24 -6.05 -23.01
C ILE A 85 0.06 -6.40 -22.28
N SER A 86 1.16 -5.71 -22.59
CA SER A 86 2.45 -5.95 -21.93
C SER A 86 2.39 -5.70 -20.41
N TRP A 87 1.67 -4.67 -19.98
CA TRP A 87 1.48 -4.39 -18.56
C TRP A 87 0.66 -5.48 -17.85
N LEU A 88 -0.45 -5.93 -18.46
CA LEU A 88 -1.29 -7.01 -17.92
C LEU A 88 -0.52 -8.33 -17.82
N GLN A 89 0.26 -8.68 -18.85
CA GLN A 89 1.16 -9.84 -18.80
C GLN A 89 2.21 -9.70 -17.70
N GLY A 90 2.73 -8.48 -17.46
CA GLY A 90 3.63 -8.24 -16.33
C GLY A 90 2.98 -8.48 -14.96
N VAL A 91 1.69 -8.18 -14.81
CA VAL A 91 0.93 -8.48 -13.57
C VAL A 91 0.79 -9.98 -13.35
N GLU A 92 0.49 -10.71 -14.41
CA GLU A 92 0.41 -12.19 -14.42
C GLU A 92 1.77 -12.83 -14.09
N ASP A 93 2.83 -12.40 -14.78
CA ASP A 93 4.20 -12.87 -14.57
C ASP A 93 4.68 -12.73 -13.11
N GLU A 94 4.31 -11.65 -12.42
CA GLU A 94 4.66 -11.46 -11.02
C GLU A 94 4.02 -12.53 -10.12
N ASP A 95 2.78 -12.91 -10.38
CA ASP A 95 2.07 -13.94 -9.63
C ASP A 95 2.61 -15.34 -9.98
N ILE A 96 2.88 -15.62 -11.26
CA ILE A 96 3.56 -16.85 -11.71
C ILE A 96 4.90 -17.00 -10.98
N LYS A 97 5.73 -15.95 -10.97
CA LYS A 97 7.03 -15.96 -10.27
C LYS A 97 6.87 -16.21 -8.77
N LYS A 98 5.80 -15.70 -8.15
CA LYS A 98 5.51 -15.92 -6.73
C LYS A 98 5.16 -17.38 -6.46
N GLU A 99 4.30 -17.97 -7.28
CA GLU A 99 3.86 -19.37 -7.16
C GLU A 99 5.01 -20.35 -7.44
N LEU A 100 5.85 -20.06 -8.44
CA LEU A 100 7.07 -20.83 -8.70
C LEU A 100 8.04 -20.81 -7.52
N LYS A 101 8.22 -19.65 -6.86
CA LYS A 101 9.02 -19.55 -5.63
C LYS A 101 8.43 -20.36 -4.47
N GLN A 102 7.13 -20.61 -4.48
CA GLN A 102 6.42 -21.43 -3.50
C GLN A 102 6.42 -22.92 -3.85
N GLY A 103 7.06 -23.31 -4.96
CA GLY A 103 7.22 -24.71 -5.37
C GLY A 103 6.16 -25.22 -6.35
N ALA A 104 5.35 -24.34 -6.96
CA ALA A 104 4.45 -24.75 -8.02
C ALA A 104 5.23 -25.34 -9.22
N LEU A 105 4.83 -26.53 -9.67
CA LEU A 105 5.48 -27.24 -10.79
C LEU A 105 4.83 -26.93 -12.15
N SER A 106 3.63 -26.35 -12.14
CA SER A 106 2.87 -26.00 -13.33
C SER A 106 1.91 -24.86 -13.03
N TYR A 107 1.73 -23.97 -14.01
CA TYR A 107 0.71 -22.92 -13.95
C TYR A 107 -0.46 -23.34 -14.85
N PHE A 108 -1.66 -23.47 -14.28
CA PHE A 108 -2.83 -23.96 -15.01
C PHE A 108 -3.46 -22.85 -15.85
N THR A 109 -4.03 -23.23 -17.00
CA THR A 109 -4.65 -22.33 -17.99
C THR A 109 -5.82 -21.52 -17.41
N GLU A 110 -6.47 -22.02 -16.36
CA GLU A 110 -7.55 -21.34 -15.63
C GLU A 110 -7.07 -20.08 -14.89
N LYS A 111 -5.76 -19.97 -14.61
CA LYS A 111 -5.11 -18.77 -14.07
C LYS A 111 -4.55 -17.84 -15.15
N LEU A 112 -4.79 -18.13 -16.44
CA LEU A 112 -4.36 -17.31 -17.58
C LEU A 112 -5.54 -16.56 -18.24
N ASP A 113 -6.67 -16.47 -17.54
CA ASP A 113 -7.83 -15.72 -18.02
C ASP A 113 -7.78 -14.26 -17.55
N MET A 114 -8.35 -13.37 -18.37
CA MET A 114 -8.49 -11.95 -18.09
C MET A 114 -9.26 -11.70 -16.78
N ALA A 115 -10.25 -12.54 -16.45
CA ALA A 115 -10.97 -12.45 -15.18
C ALA A 115 -10.03 -12.63 -13.97
N TYR A 116 -9.04 -13.53 -14.08
CA TYR A 116 -8.02 -13.72 -13.07
C TYR A 116 -7.09 -12.50 -12.97
N VAL A 117 -6.62 -11.96 -14.09
CA VAL A 117 -5.78 -10.75 -14.11
C VAL A 117 -6.50 -9.55 -13.49
N ILE A 118 -7.80 -9.37 -13.78
CA ILE A 118 -8.63 -8.35 -13.14
C ILE A 118 -8.71 -8.59 -11.62
N SER A 119 -8.86 -9.85 -11.19
CA SER A 119 -8.85 -10.18 -9.76
C SER A 119 -7.51 -9.81 -9.09
N LEU A 120 -6.38 -10.03 -9.78
CA LEU A 120 -5.04 -9.65 -9.30
C LEU A 120 -4.88 -8.13 -9.22
N LEU A 121 -5.38 -7.38 -10.20
CA LEU A 121 -5.38 -5.91 -10.20
C LEU A 121 -6.23 -5.35 -9.08
N ASN A 122 -7.43 -5.88 -8.87
CA ASN A 122 -8.28 -5.51 -7.75
C ASN A 122 -7.61 -5.86 -6.43
N ALA A 123 -7.03 -7.06 -6.31
CA ALA A 123 -6.26 -7.45 -5.14
C ALA A 123 -5.08 -6.50 -4.90
N LYS A 124 -4.36 -6.04 -5.93
CA LYS A 124 -3.28 -5.05 -5.82
C LYS A 124 -3.77 -3.66 -5.43
N ALA A 125 -4.88 -3.20 -5.99
CA ALA A 125 -5.49 -1.91 -5.68
C ALA A 125 -6.02 -1.88 -4.23
N THR A 126 -6.67 -2.96 -3.79
CA THR A 126 -7.05 -3.17 -2.40
C THR A 126 -5.83 -3.43 -1.53
N SER A 127 -4.76 -4.07 -2.03
CA SER A 127 -3.50 -4.30 -1.29
C SER A 127 -2.59 -3.08 -1.21
N GLY A 128 -3.16 -1.87 -1.16
CA GLY A 128 -2.43 -0.65 -0.86
C GLY A 128 -1.40 -0.90 0.24
N ARG A 129 -0.16 -0.44 0.00
CA ARG A 129 1.00 -0.71 0.85
C ARG A 129 0.65 -0.36 2.30
N LEU A 130 0.67 -1.38 3.17
CA LEU A 130 0.46 -1.20 4.60
C LEU A 130 1.47 -0.17 5.12
N SER A 131 1.01 1.00 5.54
CA SER A 131 1.85 2.00 6.18
C SER A 131 1.89 1.77 7.69
N GLY A 132 3.00 2.11 8.35
CA GLY A 132 3.10 1.97 9.81
C GLY A 132 2.03 2.77 10.55
N GLU A 133 1.56 3.86 9.96
CA GLU A 133 0.52 4.72 10.54
C GLU A 133 -0.89 4.13 10.37
N GLN A 134 -1.18 3.46 9.24
CA GLN A 134 -2.42 2.69 9.09
C GLN A 134 -2.49 1.58 10.14
N VAL A 135 -1.37 0.88 10.35
CA VAL A 135 -1.28 -0.16 11.37
C VAL A 135 -1.47 0.41 12.77
N GLU A 136 -0.90 1.57 13.07
CA GLU A 136 -1.04 2.21 14.38
C GLU A 136 -2.48 2.63 14.67
N LYS A 137 -3.17 3.24 13.70
CA LYS A 137 -4.59 3.61 13.84
C LYS A 137 -5.48 2.37 14.03
N TRP A 138 -5.28 1.35 13.19
CA TRP A 138 -5.97 0.07 13.32
C TRP A 138 -5.69 -0.59 14.67
N PHE A 139 -4.43 -0.62 15.11
CA PHE A 139 -4.05 -1.22 16.39
C PHE A 139 -4.74 -0.52 17.55
N ALA A 140 -4.75 0.81 17.58
CA ALA A 140 -5.37 1.58 18.64
C ALA A 140 -6.89 1.33 18.75
N SER A 141 -7.56 1.15 17.61
CA SER A 141 -9.00 0.89 17.54
C SER A 141 -9.35 -0.56 17.91
N ASP A 142 -8.70 -1.51 17.26
CA ASP A 142 -9.22 -2.88 17.21
C ASP A 142 -8.42 -3.85 18.10
N VAL A 143 -7.10 -3.64 18.21
CA VAL A 143 -6.18 -4.60 18.84
C VAL A 143 -5.86 -4.24 20.28
N LYS A 144 -5.64 -2.95 20.54
CA LYS A 144 -5.23 -2.43 21.85
C LYS A 144 -6.19 -2.84 22.97
N PRO A 145 -7.54 -2.72 22.81
CA PRO A 145 -8.47 -3.14 23.86
C PRO A 145 -8.31 -4.62 24.21
N VAL A 146 -8.20 -5.49 23.19
CA VAL A 146 -8.07 -6.94 23.35
C VAL A 146 -6.74 -7.32 24.02
N VAL A 147 -5.64 -6.67 23.63
CA VAL A 147 -4.32 -6.88 24.26
C VAL A 147 -4.36 -6.47 25.73
N ILE A 148 -4.95 -5.32 26.05
CA ILE A 148 -5.07 -4.85 27.43
C ILE A 148 -5.91 -5.82 28.27
N GLU A 149 -7.07 -6.22 27.78
CA GLU A 149 -7.97 -7.15 28.47
C GLU A 149 -7.30 -8.51 28.74
N ALA A 150 -6.62 -9.08 27.74
CA ALA A 150 -5.89 -10.33 27.89
C ALA A 150 -4.80 -10.25 28.97
N PHE A 151 -4.12 -9.11 29.08
CA PHE A 151 -3.06 -8.92 30.09
C PHE A 151 -3.59 -8.51 31.47
N ILE A 152 -4.76 -7.88 31.58
CA ILE A 152 -5.45 -7.70 32.86
C ILE A 152 -5.73 -9.07 33.50
N GLY A 153 -6.35 -9.98 32.74
CA GLY A 153 -6.63 -11.34 33.21
C GLY A 153 -5.35 -12.13 33.55
N LYS A 154 -4.31 -12.01 32.72
CA LYS A 154 -3.03 -12.71 32.93
C LYS A 154 -2.25 -12.20 34.15
N LEU A 155 -2.34 -10.91 34.45
CA LEU A 155 -1.64 -10.29 35.59
C LEU A 155 -2.48 -10.31 36.88
N GLY A 156 -3.74 -10.76 36.81
CA GLY A 156 -4.66 -10.80 37.95
C GLY A 156 -5.09 -9.41 38.42
N TYR A 157 -5.15 -8.43 37.52
CA TYR A 157 -5.61 -7.08 37.84
C TYR A 157 -7.14 -7.01 37.84
N ASP A 158 -7.69 -6.16 38.69
CA ASP A 158 -9.12 -5.82 38.65
C ASP A 158 -9.35 -4.78 37.56
N ALA A 159 -10.10 -5.16 36.52
CA ALA A 159 -10.46 -4.28 35.41
C ALA A 159 -11.23 -3.02 35.86
N SER A 160 -11.93 -3.08 36.99
CA SER A 160 -12.76 -1.98 37.50
C SER A 160 -11.97 -0.97 38.35
N ALA A 161 -10.74 -1.33 38.77
CA ALA A 161 -9.97 -0.58 39.76
C ALA A 161 -8.47 -0.59 39.45
N LEU A 162 -8.09 -0.24 38.21
CA LEU A 162 -6.70 -0.18 37.81
C LEU A 162 -5.96 0.99 38.46
N GLU A 163 -4.86 0.69 39.14
CA GLU A 163 -3.95 1.70 39.66
C GLU A 163 -3.13 2.36 38.53
N VAL A 164 -2.63 3.58 38.77
CA VAL A 164 -1.83 4.32 37.77
C VAL A 164 -0.62 3.50 37.27
N GLY A 165 0.08 2.82 38.18
CA GLY A 165 1.22 1.97 37.83
C GLY A 165 0.84 0.76 36.95
N GLN A 166 -0.33 0.16 37.21
CA GLN A 166 -0.84 -0.97 36.43
C GLN A 166 -1.25 -0.51 35.03
N THR A 167 -1.92 0.63 34.92
CA THR A 167 -2.29 1.26 33.64
C THR A 167 -1.06 1.56 32.79
N LEU A 168 -0.01 2.17 33.37
CA LEU A 168 1.23 2.45 32.65
C LEU A 168 1.92 1.18 32.14
N LYS A 169 1.89 0.10 32.93
CA LYS A 169 2.45 -1.19 32.54
C LYS A 169 1.68 -1.82 31.36
N LEU A 170 0.34 -1.78 31.41
CA LEU A 170 -0.52 -2.27 30.34
C LEU A 170 -0.33 -1.47 29.04
N GLU A 171 -0.22 -0.14 29.14
CA GLU A 171 0.11 0.73 28.00
C GLU A 171 1.49 0.41 27.41
N GLY A 172 2.50 0.13 28.25
CA GLY A 172 3.81 -0.32 27.80
C GLY A 172 3.76 -1.61 27.00
N ILE A 173 2.96 -2.58 27.45
CA ILE A 173 2.74 -3.85 26.74
C ILE A 173 2.02 -3.59 25.40
N ALA A 174 0.94 -2.82 25.41
CA ALA A 174 0.21 -2.48 24.19
C ALA A 174 1.11 -1.77 23.17
N LYS A 175 1.97 -0.85 23.63
CA LYS A 175 2.95 -0.16 22.78
C LYS A 175 3.98 -1.13 22.18
N ALA A 176 4.45 -2.11 22.95
CA ALA A 176 5.35 -3.14 22.42
C ALA A 176 4.71 -3.95 21.30
N TYR A 177 3.44 -4.36 21.47
CA TYR A 177 2.67 -5.03 20.41
C TYR A 177 2.44 -4.12 19.20
N CYS A 178 2.07 -2.85 19.42
CA CYS A 178 1.89 -1.88 18.34
C CYS A 178 3.17 -1.76 17.50
N ASN A 179 4.34 -1.66 18.14
CA ASN A 179 5.62 -1.60 17.43
C ASN A 179 5.90 -2.87 16.60
N LYS A 180 5.57 -4.05 17.13
CA LYS A 180 5.69 -5.33 16.40
C LYS A 180 4.74 -5.39 15.20
N PHE A 181 3.50 -4.95 15.34
CA PHE A 181 2.58 -4.86 14.20
C PHE A 181 3.06 -3.80 13.18
N LYS A 182 3.54 -2.64 13.64
CA LYS A 182 4.08 -1.59 12.76
C LYS A 182 5.29 -2.05 11.97
N SER A 183 6.15 -2.89 12.54
CA SER A 183 7.31 -3.41 11.82
C SER A 183 6.88 -4.24 10.60
N LEU A 184 5.75 -4.94 10.66
CA LEU A 184 5.16 -5.66 9.51
C LEU A 184 4.75 -4.76 8.35
N ALA A 185 4.66 -3.44 8.51
CA ALA A 185 4.50 -2.53 7.37
C ALA A 185 5.73 -2.56 6.43
N SER A 186 6.92 -2.88 6.96
CA SER A 186 8.18 -2.93 6.23
C SER A 186 8.40 -4.30 5.55
N PRO A 187 8.84 -4.34 4.27
CA PRO A 187 9.02 -5.59 3.52
C PRO A 187 10.24 -6.42 3.96
N LYS A 188 11.09 -5.89 4.84
CA LYS A 188 12.36 -6.53 5.24
C LYS A 188 12.36 -7.05 6.68
N VAL A 189 11.20 -7.12 7.33
CA VAL A 189 11.14 -7.55 8.74
C VAL A 189 11.07 -9.06 8.79
N VAL A 190 12.04 -9.64 9.49
CA VAL A 190 12.04 -11.04 9.93
C VAL A 190 11.48 -11.05 11.35
N ILE A 191 10.48 -11.89 11.59
CA ILE A 191 9.87 -12.08 12.91
C ILE A 191 10.15 -13.51 13.37
N PRO A 192 10.72 -13.70 14.58
CA PRO A 192 10.88 -15.02 15.17
C PRO A 192 9.56 -15.80 15.27
N ASP A 193 9.62 -17.13 15.15
CA ASP A 193 8.41 -17.98 15.10
C ASP A 193 7.54 -17.86 16.37
N ASP A 194 8.15 -17.73 17.55
CA ASP A 194 7.45 -17.54 18.83
C ASP A 194 6.69 -16.21 18.87
N GLU A 195 7.30 -15.14 18.34
CA GLU A 195 6.63 -13.84 18.21
C GLU A 195 5.51 -13.88 17.17
N LYS A 196 5.72 -14.59 16.05
CA LYS A 196 4.71 -14.78 15.00
C LYS A 196 3.47 -15.49 15.54
N GLU A 197 3.64 -16.57 16.30
CA GLU A 197 2.52 -17.28 16.94
C GLU A 197 1.76 -16.38 17.92
N ALA A 198 2.47 -15.60 18.74
CA ALA A 198 1.85 -14.66 19.66
C ALA A 198 1.03 -13.58 18.92
N LEU A 199 1.55 -13.03 17.83
CA LEU A 199 0.84 -12.04 17.02
C LEU A 199 -0.38 -12.65 16.30
N LEU A 200 -0.26 -13.86 15.75
CA LEU A 200 -1.39 -14.57 15.14
C LEU A 200 -2.50 -14.85 16.14
N LYS A 201 -2.14 -15.23 17.37
CA LYS A 201 -3.12 -15.42 18.45
C LYS A 201 -3.88 -14.14 18.75
N VAL A 202 -3.20 -12.99 18.83
CA VAL A 202 -3.87 -11.69 19.03
C VAL A 202 -4.81 -11.37 17.87
N ILE A 203 -4.40 -11.61 16.61
CA ILE A 203 -5.26 -11.40 15.44
C ILE A 203 -6.50 -12.30 15.50
N SER A 204 -6.39 -13.53 16.00
CA SER A 204 -7.55 -14.44 16.09
C SER A 204 -8.63 -14.00 17.09
N LEU A 205 -8.32 -13.01 17.94
CA LEU A 205 -9.23 -12.49 18.97
C LEU A 205 -9.97 -11.22 18.54
N ILE A 206 -9.65 -10.66 17.36
CA ILE A 206 -10.29 -9.45 16.83
C ILE A 206 -11.17 -9.79 15.63
N SER A 207 -12.11 -8.89 15.33
CA SER A 207 -12.90 -8.99 14.10
C SER A 207 -12.03 -8.82 12.85
N GLU A 208 -12.36 -9.55 11.79
CA GLU A 208 -11.65 -9.43 10.52
C GLU A 208 -11.92 -8.06 9.87
N SER A 209 -10.84 -7.34 9.61
CA SER A 209 -10.77 -6.13 8.80
C SER A 209 -9.74 -6.27 7.69
N GLU A 210 -9.78 -5.39 6.69
CA GLU A 210 -8.80 -5.37 5.60
C GLU A 210 -7.35 -5.32 6.12
N VAL A 211 -7.08 -4.52 7.15
CA VAL A 211 -5.75 -4.41 7.77
C VAL A 211 -5.35 -5.70 8.47
N SER A 212 -6.28 -6.32 9.21
CA SER A 212 -6.02 -7.58 9.91
C SER A 212 -5.68 -8.73 8.95
N LEU A 213 -6.40 -8.84 7.81
CA LEU A 213 -6.17 -9.87 6.79
C LEU A 213 -4.81 -9.68 6.13
N LYS A 214 -4.43 -8.43 5.81
CA LYS A 214 -3.11 -8.11 5.27
C LYS A 214 -1.98 -8.46 6.24
N ILE A 215 -2.14 -8.13 7.52
CA ILE A 215 -1.15 -8.44 8.55
C ILE A 215 -1.03 -9.96 8.74
N LYS A 216 -2.16 -10.67 8.80
CA LYS A 216 -2.20 -12.14 8.90
C LYS A 216 -1.48 -12.80 7.73
N THR A 217 -1.84 -12.41 6.51
CA THR A 217 -1.21 -12.88 5.26
C THR A 217 0.29 -12.64 5.31
N ARG A 218 0.73 -11.50 5.84
CA ARG A 218 2.16 -11.16 5.92
C ARG A 218 2.91 -11.98 6.95
N LEU A 219 2.32 -12.19 8.12
CA LEU A 219 2.87 -13.08 9.15
C LEU A 219 3.02 -14.50 8.60
N GLU A 220 1.99 -15.03 7.95
CA GLU A 220 2.01 -16.37 7.33
C GLU A 220 3.11 -16.48 6.27
N ASN A 221 3.29 -15.44 5.44
CA ASN A 221 4.29 -15.38 4.36
C ASN A 221 5.69 -14.90 4.80
N THR A 222 5.91 -14.59 6.08
CA THR A 222 7.26 -14.21 6.54
C THR A 222 8.14 -15.45 6.42
N VAL A 223 9.14 -15.39 5.52
CA VAL A 223 10.03 -16.51 5.20
C VAL A 223 10.82 -16.88 6.44
N LYS A 224 10.88 -18.17 6.76
CA LYS A 224 11.76 -18.71 7.80
C LYS A 224 13.20 -18.34 7.48
N GLU A 225 13.88 -17.71 8.41
CA GLU A 225 15.34 -17.57 8.36
C GLU A 225 15.90 -18.95 8.72
N THR A 226 16.03 -19.83 7.74
CA THR A 226 16.78 -21.08 7.91
C THR A 226 17.44 -21.43 6.59
N GLU A 227 18.74 -21.66 6.69
CA GLU A 227 19.70 -21.99 5.64
C GLU A 227 20.12 -20.83 4.73
N THR A 228 21.06 -20.03 5.23
CA THR A 228 22.22 -19.64 4.42
C THR A 228 22.75 -20.89 3.73
N LEU A 229 22.39 -21.06 2.45
CA LEU A 229 23.09 -21.96 1.53
C LEU A 229 24.54 -21.47 1.44
N GLU A 230 25.42 -22.08 2.23
CA GLU A 230 26.84 -22.13 1.91
C GLU A 230 26.98 -22.89 0.60
N PHE A 231 27.07 -22.17 -0.52
CA PHE A 231 27.55 -22.75 -1.76
C PHE A 231 29.07 -22.96 -1.62
N LEU A 232 29.47 -24.23 -1.49
CA LEU A 232 30.82 -24.72 -1.78
C LEU A 232 31.14 -24.59 -3.28
#